data_AF-A0A7X8UFR8-F1
#
_entry.id   AF-A0A7X8UFR8-F1
#
_cell.length_a   1.000
_cell.length_b   1.000
_cell.length_c   1.000
_cell.angle_alpha   90.00
_cell.angle_beta   90.00
_cell.angle_gamma   90.00
#
_symmetry.space_group_name_H-M   'P 1'
#
loop_
_entity.id
_entity.type
_entity.pdbx_description
1 polymer ?
#
loop_
_entity_poly.entity_id
_entity_poly.type
_entity_poly.pdbx_seq_one_letter_code
_entity_poly.pdbx_strand_id
1 'polypeptide(L)'
;WTHRGSPGWVADVLAAGLVLDDHPEAEKLRSWGMGYFKRNYFRAWQHNDGAWMHGGSSYNIGMIMPQIIAYWASAVEGEDIYEVIRREYGDWLHGHLRYMMAEVLPDKTRSEAVAWDYNPKGLRIKGKDLYWTVARAYRDTDFYGFQRWLGEDPKSGPYGKLVRILFYDEAIDGREAKDPPAGAFAKLWGRQGPGYVQIRDKGWAPDGTVIEFRTGDFVWTHSHVNHNNAFWIFNKGRLAVQGGSYGLDQCFHGGTGSHYFTQSTSTNTMLIFQPGEFTHAGGSRAGDLVGPNMITNAGGQRMRWYCGQTCFTFDEYLRRKVEESDVEAGLFETGDITAFEAAEDHGYSYVSGDATMAYNNPRFSYWQREGKSGKIRKNQPKIDLFTRSMVYLPGIDNLVVFDRVNALDPSWRKAWLCHFQGKPEIIGGKALSAEVPGHIEEFGGGIVTATWGDGVLQPPDPGDPGRLFIQTLLPRKHVIRRIGGDGYEAWVNGKNRTGDDKKILDKVDAGRWRIEVSPVEPRKSDVFLHLLHIGDTRTSRMPAAEVIESEDGKMAGLSTGGWVVLFGKTGPVSGEVAYRAPGARAENLVVDLQKGAAYNVTGAEGGARKMTASAEGTLRFATGGPVSVGISPVP
;
A
#
# COMPACT_ATOMS: atom_id res chain seq x y z
N TRP A 1 -1.15 8.06 -22.60
CA TRP A 1 -0.49 7.31 -21.52
C TRP A 1 -1.48 6.51 -20.66
N THR A 2 -2.79 6.83 -20.66
CA THR A 2 -3.82 5.99 -20.00
C THR A 2 -5.19 6.03 -20.77
N HIS A 3 -5.87 4.89 -20.96
CA HIS A 3 -7.16 4.54 -21.65
C HIS A 3 -7.42 5.06 -23.07
N ARG A 4 -7.38 6.37 -23.31
CA ARG A 4 -7.24 6.89 -24.69
C ARG A 4 -5.83 6.69 -25.21
N GLY A 5 -4.88 6.50 -24.30
CA GLY A 5 -3.61 5.81 -24.56
C GLY A 5 -3.50 4.59 -23.67
N SER A 6 -4.30 3.55 -23.93
CA SER A 6 -3.79 2.19 -23.69
C SER A 6 -2.57 2.02 -24.61
N PRO A 7 -1.48 1.36 -24.18
CA PRO A 7 -0.39 1.06 -25.09
C PRO A 7 -0.90 0.31 -26.30
N GLY A 8 -2.04 -0.40 -26.22
CA GLY A 8 -2.70 -1.09 -27.35
C GLY A 8 -2.62 -0.31 -28.66
N TRP A 9 -3.30 0.83 -28.80
CA TRP A 9 -3.29 1.55 -30.09
C TRP A 9 -1.90 2.04 -30.53
N VAL A 10 -1.09 2.56 -29.60
CA VAL A 10 0.28 3.04 -29.92
C VAL A 10 1.20 1.86 -30.30
N ALA A 11 1.05 0.73 -29.61
CA ALA A 11 1.74 -0.52 -29.86
C ALA A 11 1.29 -1.14 -31.18
N ASP A 12 0.01 -1.09 -31.52
CA ASP A 12 -0.54 -1.59 -32.78
C ASP A 12 0.02 -0.77 -33.95
N VAL A 13 0.05 0.57 -33.83
CA VAL A 13 0.67 1.46 -34.82
C VAL A 13 2.17 1.18 -34.95
N LEU A 14 2.87 1.00 -33.84
CA LEU A 14 4.29 0.69 -33.84
C LEU A 14 4.57 -0.69 -34.47
N ALA A 15 3.79 -1.72 -34.10
CA ALA A 15 3.90 -3.06 -34.65
C ALA A 15 3.60 -3.08 -36.16
N ALA A 16 2.59 -2.33 -36.62
CA ALA A 16 2.32 -2.17 -38.05
C ALA A 16 3.53 -1.54 -38.77
N GLY A 17 4.14 -0.51 -38.19
CA GLY A 17 5.36 0.10 -38.72
C GLY A 17 6.58 -0.82 -38.74
N LEU A 18 6.66 -1.81 -37.83
CA LEU A 18 7.74 -2.81 -37.82
C LEU A 18 7.51 -3.91 -38.87
N VAL A 19 6.26 -4.31 -39.11
CA VAL A 19 5.93 -5.38 -40.06
C VAL A 19 5.92 -4.89 -41.51
N LEU A 20 5.47 -3.66 -41.75
CA LEU A 20 5.31 -3.08 -43.08
C LEU A 20 6.59 -2.36 -43.54
N ASP A 21 7.78 -2.91 -43.35
CA ASP A 21 9.04 -2.18 -43.55
C ASP A 21 9.25 -1.69 -45.00
N ASP A 22 8.60 -2.32 -45.97
CA ASP A 22 8.57 -1.95 -47.39
C ASP A 22 7.53 -0.86 -47.73
N HIS A 23 6.67 -0.48 -46.77
CA HIS A 23 5.63 0.52 -46.96
C HIS A 23 6.17 1.95 -46.81
N PRO A 24 5.77 2.91 -47.66
CA PRO A 24 6.30 4.29 -47.62
C PRO A 24 6.13 5.03 -46.29
N GLU A 25 5.12 4.66 -45.49
CA GLU A 25 4.84 5.29 -44.19
C GLU A 25 5.50 4.56 -43.00
N ALA A 26 6.19 3.44 -43.21
CA ALA A 26 6.67 2.57 -42.12
C ALA A 26 7.59 3.29 -41.15
N GLU A 27 8.59 4.02 -41.67
CA GLU A 27 9.53 4.81 -40.87
C GLU A 27 8.81 5.86 -40.00
N LYS A 28 7.80 6.52 -40.56
CA LYS A 28 6.99 7.52 -39.85
C LYS A 28 6.16 6.88 -38.74
N LEU A 29 5.54 5.72 -38.99
CA LEU A 29 4.77 4.98 -37.98
C LEU A 29 5.68 4.52 -36.83
N ARG A 30 6.88 3.99 -37.15
CA ARG A 30 7.89 3.60 -36.15
C ARG A 30 8.35 4.79 -35.32
N SER A 31 8.73 5.88 -35.97
CA SER A 31 9.21 7.11 -35.33
C SER A 31 8.14 7.74 -34.44
N TRP A 32 6.88 7.75 -34.90
CA TRP A 32 5.77 8.25 -34.11
C TRP A 32 5.48 7.35 -32.91
N GLY A 33 5.39 6.03 -33.12
CA GLY A 33 5.06 5.05 -32.09
C GLY A 33 6.11 5.01 -30.98
N MET A 34 7.37 4.70 -31.32
CA MET A 34 8.45 4.64 -30.34
C MET A 34 8.77 6.01 -29.72
N GLY A 35 8.66 7.09 -30.51
CA GLY A 35 8.76 8.45 -29.99
C GLY A 35 7.69 8.74 -28.94
N TYR A 36 6.46 8.22 -29.12
CA TYR A 36 5.42 8.34 -28.11
C TYR A 36 5.72 7.51 -26.85
N PHE A 37 6.23 6.28 -26.99
CA PHE A 37 6.67 5.45 -25.85
C PHE A 37 7.74 6.15 -25.01
N LYS A 38 8.82 6.61 -25.65
CA LYS A 38 9.92 7.33 -25.00
C LYS A 38 9.46 8.62 -24.31
N ARG A 39 8.61 9.42 -24.97
CA ARG A 39 8.12 10.70 -24.41
C ARG A 39 7.06 10.55 -23.32
N ASN A 40 6.36 9.42 -23.23
CA ASN A 40 5.23 9.25 -22.32
C ASN A 40 5.33 8.00 -21.45
N TYR A 41 5.26 6.80 -22.04
CA TYR A 41 5.19 5.55 -21.26
C TYR A 41 6.47 5.30 -20.46
N PHE A 42 7.65 5.47 -21.07
CA PHE A 42 8.92 5.20 -20.37
C PHE A 42 9.15 6.19 -19.23
N ARG A 43 8.83 7.48 -19.45
CA ARG A 43 8.85 8.49 -18.38
C ARG A 43 7.86 8.18 -17.26
N ALA A 44 6.65 7.76 -17.60
CA ALA A 44 5.66 7.38 -16.61
C ALA A 44 6.10 6.15 -15.78
N TRP A 45 6.72 5.15 -16.40
CA TRP A 45 7.15 3.96 -15.67
C TRP A 45 8.42 4.20 -14.87
N GLN A 46 9.32 5.06 -15.37
CA GLN A 46 10.44 5.59 -14.58
C GLN A 46 9.93 6.29 -13.32
N HIS A 47 8.92 7.14 -13.45
CA HIS A 47 8.29 7.83 -12.31
C HIS A 47 7.71 6.85 -11.26
N ASN A 48 7.38 5.62 -11.68
CA ASN A 48 6.86 4.57 -10.80
C ASN A 48 7.88 3.56 -10.33
N ASP A 49 9.14 3.70 -10.73
CA ASP A 49 10.15 2.65 -10.55
C ASP A 49 9.69 1.28 -11.13
N GLY A 50 8.92 1.30 -12.21
CA GLY A 50 8.33 0.11 -12.81
C GLY A 50 7.11 -0.48 -12.09
N ALA A 51 6.62 0.11 -10.99
CA ALA A 51 5.38 -0.34 -10.38
C ALA A 51 4.16 -0.12 -11.30
N TRP A 52 3.27 -1.09 -11.26
CA TRP A 52 1.99 -1.00 -11.94
C TRP A 52 0.99 -0.18 -11.12
N MET A 53 0.53 0.95 -11.66
CA MET A 53 -0.30 1.88 -10.88
C MET A 53 -1.78 1.48 -10.80
N HIS A 54 -2.27 0.46 -11.54
CA HIS A 54 -3.66 0.40 -12.01
C HIS A 54 -4.46 -0.87 -11.67
N GLY A 55 -4.34 -1.38 -10.44
CA GLY A 55 -5.06 -2.61 -10.07
C GLY A 55 -4.15 -3.84 -10.19
N GLY A 56 -4.65 -5.02 -9.85
CA GLY A 56 -3.93 -6.27 -9.97
C GLY A 56 -3.72 -6.69 -11.43
N SER A 57 -3.09 -7.86 -11.60
CA SER A 57 -2.73 -8.40 -12.91
C SER A 57 -3.93 -8.57 -13.86
N SER A 58 -5.13 -8.69 -13.31
CA SER A 58 -6.39 -8.73 -14.06
C SER A 58 -6.59 -7.55 -15.02
N TYR A 59 -5.96 -6.40 -14.74
CA TYR A 59 -6.04 -5.16 -15.53
C TYR A 59 -4.68 -4.64 -15.99
N ASN A 60 -3.63 -5.46 -15.91
CA ASN A 60 -2.27 -5.01 -16.14
C ASN A 60 -1.95 -4.77 -17.62
N ILE A 61 -2.16 -3.54 -18.12
CA ILE A 61 -1.72 -3.14 -19.46
C ILE A 61 -0.19 -2.97 -19.55
N GLY A 62 0.52 -2.96 -18.42
CA GLY A 62 1.97 -3.12 -18.35
C GLY A 62 2.47 -4.44 -18.94
N MET A 63 1.57 -5.37 -19.27
CA MET A 63 1.88 -6.59 -20.02
C MET A 63 2.17 -6.34 -21.50
N ILE A 64 1.55 -5.35 -22.14
CA ILE A 64 1.77 -5.05 -23.59
C ILE A 64 3.13 -4.38 -23.81
N MET A 65 3.61 -3.64 -22.81
CA MET A 65 4.86 -2.87 -22.86
C MET A 65 6.11 -3.74 -23.11
N PRO A 66 6.38 -4.81 -22.33
CA PRO A 66 7.48 -5.73 -22.61
C PRO A 66 7.46 -6.31 -24.02
N GLN A 67 6.27 -6.64 -24.53
CA GLN A 67 6.09 -7.23 -25.84
C GLN A 67 6.54 -6.29 -26.96
N ILE A 68 6.03 -5.05 -26.97
CA ILE A 68 6.35 -4.10 -28.04
C ILE A 68 7.81 -3.65 -27.98
N ILE A 69 8.41 -3.59 -26.79
CA ILE A 69 9.85 -3.33 -26.60
C ILE A 69 10.67 -4.48 -27.20
N ALA A 70 10.28 -5.72 -26.97
CA ALA A 70 10.94 -6.89 -27.55
C ALA A 70 10.83 -6.92 -29.08
N TYR A 71 9.68 -6.52 -29.63
CA TYR A 71 9.51 -6.41 -31.08
C TYR A 71 10.46 -5.39 -31.68
N TRP A 72 10.55 -4.20 -31.07
CA TRP A 72 11.51 -3.17 -31.48
C TRP A 72 12.94 -3.70 -31.43
N ALA A 73 13.34 -4.30 -30.31
CA ALA A 73 14.68 -4.85 -30.13
C ALA A 73 15.04 -5.93 -31.17
N SER A 74 14.03 -6.66 -31.68
CA SER A 74 14.24 -7.70 -32.70
C SER A 74 14.30 -7.19 -34.14
N ALA A 75 13.78 -6.00 -34.41
CA ALA A 75 13.51 -5.53 -35.77
C ALA A 75 14.19 -4.21 -36.14
N VAL A 76 14.72 -3.45 -35.17
CA VAL A 76 15.38 -2.16 -35.42
C VAL A 76 16.88 -2.28 -35.14
N GLU A 77 17.68 -2.08 -36.18
CA GLU A 77 19.13 -2.03 -36.08
C GLU A 77 19.61 -0.67 -35.54
N GLY A 78 20.77 -0.66 -34.87
CA GLY A 78 21.43 0.58 -34.43
C GLY A 78 20.91 1.19 -33.12
N GLU A 79 19.89 0.61 -32.49
CA GLU A 79 19.40 1.04 -31.18
C GLU A 79 19.14 -0.14 -30.24
N ASP A 80 19.96 -0.28 -29.19
CA ASP A 80 19.66 -1.16 -28.06
C ASP A 80 18.65 -0.47 -27.13
N ILE A 81 17.36 -0.74 -27.35
CA ILE A 81 16.28 -0.16 -26.56
C ILE A 81 16.34 -0.55 -25.08
N TYR A 82 16.91 -1.69 -24.73
CA TYR A 82 17.08 -2.10 -23.34
C TYR A 82 18.15 -1.27 -22.64
N GLU A 83 19.25 -0.97 -23.33
CA GLU A 83 20.28 -0.04 -22.84
C GLU A 83 19.73 1.39 -22.70
N VAL A 84 18.90 1.84 -23.66
CA VAL A 84 18.20 3.14 -23.56
C VAL A 84 17.32 3.18 -22.31
N ILE A 85 16.51 2.14 -22.06
CA ILE A 85 15.66 2.05 -20.85
C ILE A 85 16.51 2.06 -19.57
N ARG A 86 17.60 1.28 -19.54
CA ARG A 86 18.52 1.20 -18.40
C ARG A 86 19.15 2.56 -18.09
N ARG A 87 19.73 3.21 -19.10
CA ARG A 87 20.51 4.45 -18.93
C ARG A 87 19.65 5.69 -18.75
N GLU A 88 18.55 5.82 -19.49
CA GLU A 88 17.79 7.06 -19.58
C GLU A 88 16.49 7.03 -18.77
N TYR A 89 15.96 5.84 -18.48
CA TYR A 89 14.64 5.67 -17.86
C TYR A 89 14.69 4.90 -16.53
N GLY A 90 15.84 4.88 -15.86
CA GLY A 90 15.97 4.32 -14.51
C GLY A 90 15.71 2.83 -14.42
N ASP A 91 15.94 2.09 -15.51
CA ASP A 91 15.77 0.64 -15.58
C ASP A 91 14.40 0.12 -15.10
N TRP A 92 13.35 0.90 -15.35
CA TRP A 92 12.00 0.56 -14.89
C TRP A 92 11.52 -0.80 -15.39
N LEU A 93 12.03 -1.30 -16.53
CA LEU A 93 11.58 -2.56 -17.11
C LEU A 93 12.02 -3.76 -16.26
N HIS A 94 13.25 -3.74 -15.73
CA HIS A 94 13.68 -4.74 -14.75
C HIS A 94 12.95 -4.54 -13.41
N GLY A 95 12.80 -3.29 -12.97
CA GLY A 95 12.01 -2.92 -11.80
C GLY A 95 10.58 -3.46 -11.85
N HIS A 96 9.96 -3.44 -13.03
CA HIS A 96 8.61 -3.96 -13.28
C HIS A 96 8.55 -5.49 -13.19
N LEU A 97 9.56 -6.22 -13.68
CA LEU A 97 9.67 -7.67 -13.48
C LEU A 97 9.71 -8.02 -11.99
N ARG A 98 10.51 -7.29 -11.21
CA ARG A 98 10.63 -7.48 -9.76
C ARG A 98 9.35 -7.11 -9.02
N TYR A 99 8.70 -6.02 -9.42
CA TYR A 99 7.38 -5.64 -8.91
C TYR A 99 6.36 -6.78 -9.13
N MET A 100 6.27 -7.33 -10.34
CA MET A 100 5.34 -8.42 -10.65
C MET A 100 5.54 -9.69 -9.83
N MET A 101 6.81 -10.04 -9.53
CA MET A 101 7.14 -11.15 -8.63
C MET A 101 6.73 -10.82 -7.18
N ALA A 102 6.99 -9.60 -6.74
CA ALA A 102 6.69 -9.10 -5.40
C ALA A 102 5.18 -9.09 -5.08
N GLU A 103 4.31 -8.91 -6.09
CA GLU A 103 2.86 -8.97 -5.90
C GLU A 103 2.32 -10.37 -5.57
N VAL A 104 3.15 -11.41 -5.65
CA VAL A 104 2.76 -12.79 -5.29
C VAL A 104 3.22 -13.11 -3.88
N LEU A 105 2.28 -13.52 -3.04
CA LEU A 105 2.50 -13.87 -1.64
C LEU A 105 2.97 -15.33 -1.50
N PRO A 106 3.56 -15.73 -0.35
CA PRO A 106 4.06 -17.09 -0.14
C PRO A 106 3.04 -18.23 -0.30
N ASP A 107 1.75 -17.95 -0.13
CA ASP A 107 0.64 -18.89 -0.41
C ASP A 107 0.31 -19.03 -1.91
N LYS A 108 1.14 -18.43 -2.78
CA LYS A 108 0.97 -18.39 -4.25
C LYS A 108 -0.32 -17.71 -4.67
N THR A 109 -0.78 -16.74 -3.91
CA THR A 109 -1.89 -15.85 -4.27
C THR A 109 -1.38 -14.42 -4.45
N ARG A 110 -2.25 -13.45 -4.76
CA ARG A 110 -1.85 -12.06 -4.97
C ARG A 110 -2.03 -11.22 -3.72
N SER A 111 -1.14 -10.24 -3.59
CA SER A 111 -1.31 -9.11 -2.70
C SER A 111 -2.67 -8.43 -2.94
N GLU A 112 -3.27 -7.91 -1.87
CA GLU A 112 -4.48 -7.09 -1.94
C GLU A 112 -4.15 -5.61 -2.18
N ALA A 113 -2.92 -5.20 -1.86
CA ALA A 113 -2.43 -3.83 -2.04
C ALA A 113 -2.41 -3.37 -3.51
N VAL A 114 -2.45 -4.33 -4.44
CA VAL A 114 -2.49 -4.05 -5.89
C VAL A 114 -3.88 -3.65 -6.36
N ALA A 115 -4.95 -3.87 -5.56
CA ALA A 115 -6.36 -3.53 -5.84
C ALA A 115 -7.03 -4.32 -6.99
N TRP A 116 -8.37 -4.30 -7.07
CA TRP A 116 -9.18 -4.82 -8.21
C TRP A 116 -8.79 -6.20 -8.79
N ASP A 117 -8.32 -7.13 -7.96
CA ASP A 117 -8.10 -8.53 -8.37
C ASP A 117 -9.20 -9.44 -7.79
N TYR A 118 -9.51 -10.52 -8.51
CA TYR A 118 -10.57 -11.45 -8.12
C TYR A 118 -10.12 -12.47 -7.07
N ASN A 119 -8.80 -12.58 -6.82
CA ASN A 119 -8.13 -13.58 -5.97
C ASN A 119 -8.84 -14.95 -5.91
N PRO A 120 -9.11 -15.62 -7.05
CA PRO A 120 -9.70 -16.95 -7.02
C PRO A 120 -8.67 -17.99 -6.55
N LYS A 121 -9.14 -19.14 -6.06
CA LYS A 121 -8.29 -20.32 -5.84
C LYS A 121 -7.57 -20.70 -7.15
N GLY A 122 -6.25 -20.88 -7.10
CA GLY A 122 -5.43 -21.22 -8.27
C GLY A 122 -5.04 -19.99 -9.07
N LEU A 123 -3.94 -19.36 -8.65
CA LEU A 123 -3.41 -18.15 -9.26
C LEU A 123 -3.22 -18.29 -10.77
N ARG A 124 -3.82 -17.38 -11.53
CA ARG A 124 -3.46 -17.12 -12.93
C ARG A 124 -3.08 -15.65 -13.05
N ILE A 125 -1.78 -15.35 -12.97
CA ILE A 125 -1.28 -14.01 -13.33
C ILE A 125 -1.54 -13.86 -14.82
N LYS A 126 -2.53 -13.03 -15.18
CA LYS A 126 -2.87 -12.83 -16.59
C LYS A 126 -1.64 -12.29 -17.34
N GLY A 127 -1.42 -12.88 -18.52
CA GLY A 127 -0.30 -12.68 -19.46
C GLY A 127 1.08 -12.38 -18.85
N LYS A 128 1.40 -13.07 -17.76
CA LYS A 128 2.77 -13.21 -17.26
C LYS A 128 3.76 -13.73 -18.31
N ASP A 129 3.26 -14.36 -19.37
CA ASP A 129 4.14 -14.89 -20.43
C ASP A 129 4.91 -13.78 -21.15
N LEU A 130 4.38 -12.54 -21.18
CA LEU A 130 5.09 -11.42 -21.78
C LEU A 130 6.33 -11.01 -20.96
N TYR A 131 6.45 -11.43 -19.70
CA TYR A 131 7.65 -11.22 -18.89
C TYR A 131 8.82 -12.12 -19.26
N TRP A 132 8.61 -13.19 -20.04
CA TRP A 132 9.72 -13.94 -20.63
C TRP A 132 10.58 -13.08 -21.55
N THR A 133 9.99 -12.06 -22.19
CA THR A 133 10.75 -11.09 -22.99
C THR A 133 11.74 -10.30 -22.13
N VAL A 134 11.34 -9.91 -20.91
CA VAL A 134 12.18 -9.19 -19.96
C VAL A 134 13.22 -10.15 -19.36
N ALA A 135 12.80 -11.33 -18.92
CA ALA A 135 13.71 -12.32 -18.33
C ALA A 135 14.86 -12.69 -19.30
N ARG A 136 14.57 -12.84 -20.60
CA ARG A 136 15.59 -13.04 -21.62
C ARG A 136 16.50 -11.83 -21.77
N ALA A 137 15.93 -10.64 -21.95
CA ALA A 137 16.69 -9.40 -22.16
C ALA A 137 17.67 -9.10 -21.01
N TYR A 138 17.27 -9.40 -19.78
CA TYR A 138 18.07 -9.16 -18.57
C TYR A 138 18.86 -10.38 -18.08
N ARG A 139 18.73 -11.54 -18.74
CA ARG A 139 19.31 -12.81 -18.29
C ARG A 139 18.94 -13.17 -16.85
N ASP A 140 17.70 -12.90 -16.47
CA ASP A 140 17.19 -12.97 -15.11
C ASP A 140 16.89 -14.42 -14.69
N THR A 141 17.71 -14.99 -13.81
CA THR A 141 17.56 -16.36 -13.29
C THR A 141 16.45 -16.49 -12.26
N ASP A 142 16.17 -15.42 -11.53
CA ASP A 142 15.24 -15.42 -10.42
C ASP A 142 13.81 -15.59 -10.93
N PHE A 143 13.50 -15.01 -12.09
CA PHE A 143 12.22 -15.23 -12.75
C PHE A 143 12.02 -16.70 -13.13
N TYR A 144 13.05 -17.41 -13.60
CA TYR A 144 12.95 -18.85 -13.88
C TYR A 144 12.69 -19.66 -12.61
N GLY A 145 13.41 -19.36 -11.52
CA GLY A 145 13.16 -19.98 -10.20
C GLY A 145 11.75 -19.68 -9.67
N PHE A 146 11.27 -18.45 -9.84
CA PHE A 146 9.92 -18.05 -9.48
C PHE A 146 8.84 -18.81 -10.26
N GLN A 147 9.00 -19.02 -11.57
CA GLN A 147 8.06 -19.83 -12.37
C GLN A 147 8.02 -21.29 -11.89
N ARG A 148 9.19 -21.90 -11.61
CA ARG A 148 9.26 -23.27 -11.06
C ARG A 148 8.59 -23.37 -9.69
N TRP A 149 8.80 -22.39 -8.82
CA TRP A 149 8.15 -22.32 -7.52
C TRP A 149 6.62 -22.19 -7.63
N LEU A 150 6.11 -21.48 -8.64
CA LEU A 150 4.67 -21.46 -8.96
C LEU A 150 4.14 -22.81 -9.49
N GLY A 151 5.02 -23.79 -9.73
CA GLY A 151 4.68 -25.09 -10.31
C GLY A 151 4.57 -25.05 -11.84
N GLU A 152 5.17 -24.04 -12.48
CA GLU A 152 5.18 -23.92 -13.93
C GLU A 152 6.49 -24.42 -14.54
N ASP A 153 6.38 -25.10 -15.67
CA ASP A 153 7.55 -25.47 -16.48
C ASP A 153 7.97 -24.27 -17.37
N PRO A 154 9.21 -23.78 -17.25
CA PRO A 154 9.76 -22.76 -18.16
C PRO A 154 9.65 -23.15 -19.64
N LYS A 155 9.72 -24.45 -19.97
CA LYS A 155 9.65 -24.97 -21.34
C LYS A 155 8.22 -25.19 -21.84
N SER A 156 7.24 -25.36 -20.94
CA SER A 156 5.85 -25.65 -21.32
C SER A 156 4.82 -25.11 -20.33
N GLY A 157 3.75 -24.48 -20.84
CA GLY A 157 2.69 -23.92 -19.99
C GLY A 157 1.35 -23.80 -20.71
N PRO A 158 0.23 -23.66 -19.97
CA PRO A 158 -1.11 -23.61 -20.55
C PRO A 158 -1.41 -22.31 -21.32
N TYR A 159 -0.62 -21.25 -21.13
CA TYR A 159 -0.78 -19.94 -21.77
C TYR A 159 0.52 -19.52 -22.46
N GLY A 160 0.41 -18.75 -23.56
CA GLY A 160 1.57 -18.09 -24.18
C GLY A 160 2.64 -19.02 -24.76
N LYS A 161 2.30 -20.24 -25.18
CA LYS A 161 3.26 -21.22 -25.74
C LYS A 161 4.22 -20.62 -26.76
N LEU A 162 3.71 -19.77 -27.67
CA LEU A 162 4.55 -19.11 -28.68
C LEU A 162 5.57 -18.15 -28.05
N VAL A 163 5.17 -17.35 -27.06
CA VAL A 163 6.08 -16.41 -26.39
C VAL A 163 7.18 -17.17 -25.65
N ARG A 164 6.84 -18.29 -24.98
CA ARG A 164 7.85 -19.14 -24.35
C ARG A 164 8.80 -19.78 -25.36
N ILE A 165 8.29 -20.30 -26.47
CA ILE A 165 9.12 -20.86 -27.55
C ILE A 165 10.12 -19.82 -28.08
N LEU A 166 9.68 -18.58 -28.26
CA LEU A 166 10.52 -17.51 -28.82
C LEU A 166 11.55 -16.98 -27.81
N PHE A 167 11.17 -16.86 -26.54
CA PHE A 167 11.96 -16.13 -25.55
C PHE A 167 12.63 -17.01 -24.47
N TYR A 168 12.32 -18.31 -24.40
CA TYR A 168 13.08 -19.26 -23.58
C TYR A 168 14.56 -19.27 -23.99
N ASP A 169 15.43 -19.41 -22.99
CA ASP A 169 16.87 -19.47 -23.16
C ASP A 169 17.46 -20.53 -22.22
N GLU A 170 17.98 -21.60 -22.81
CA GLU A 170 18.55 -22.74 -22.07
C GLU A 170 19.79 -22.35 -21.25
N ALA A 171 20.57 -21.36 -21.70
CA ALA A 171 21.76 -20.91 -20.98
C ALA A 171 21.41 -20.06 -19.74
N ILE A 172 20.27 -19.37 -19.75
CA ILE A 172 19.73 -18.71 -18.55
C ILE A 172 19.13 -19.75 -17.60
N ASP A 173 18.30 -20.65 -18.14
CA ASP A 173 17.57 -21.68 -17.39
C ASP A 173 18.50 -22.69 -16.68
N GLY A 174 19.61 -23.03 -17.33
CA GLY A 174 20.67 -23.93 -16.84
C GLY A 174 21.48 -23.39 -15.67
N ARG A 175 21.18 -22.19 -15.18
CA ARG A 175 21.77 -21.60 -13.96
C ARG A 175 21.12 -22.10 -12.65
N GLU A 176 20.34 -23.18 -12.72
CA GLU A 176 19.81 -24.01 -11.62
C GLU A 176 18.88 -23.35 -10.57
N ALA A 177 18.46 -22.09 -10.70
CA ALA A 177 17.54 -21.47 -9.74
C ALA A 177 16.17 -22.19 -9.68
N LYS A 178 15.85 -22.86 -8.57
CA LYS A 178 14.58 -23.61 -8.41
C LYS A 178 13.48 -22.84 -7.67
N ASP A 179 13.88 -21.85 -6.90
CA ASP A 179 13.03 -21.06 -6.03
C ASP A 179 13.25 -19.56 -6.28
N PRO A 180 12.29 -18.69 -5.93
CA PRO A 180 12.49 -17.26 -5.95
C PRO A 180 13.50 -16.83 -4.86
N PRO A 181 14.04 -15.60 -4.91
CA PRO A 181 15.02 -15.13 -3.95
C PRO A 181 14.56 -15.27 -2.49
N ALA A 182 15.35 -15.93 -1.65
CA ALA A 182 15.00 -16.21 -0.25
C ALA A 182 15.38 -15.09 0.73
N GLY A 183 16.15 -14.09 0.28
CA GLY A 183 16.68 -13.02 1.14
C GLY A 183 15.62 -12.03 1.62
N ALA A 184 15.88 -11.44 2.78
CA ALA A 184 15.14 -10.27 3.24
C ALA A 184 15.31 -9.11 2.26
N PHE A 185 14.25 -8.34 2.04
CA PHE A 185 14.34 -7.07 1.34
C PHE A 185 13.23 -6.13 1.77
N ALA A 186 13.49 -4.84 1.68
CA ALA A 186 12.47 -3.81 1.71
C ALA A 186 12.64 -2.93 0.48
N LYS A 187 11.58 -2.75 -0.28
CA LYS A 187 11.61 -1.94 -1.50
C LYS A 187 10.44 -0.98 -1.54
N LEU A 188 10.74 0.27 -1.89
CA LEU A 188 9.79 1.30 -2.30
C LEU A 188 9.79 1.39 -3.82
N TRP A 189 8.64 1.15 -4.44
CA TRP A 189 8.40 1.49 -5.83
C TRP A 189 7.68 2.83 -5.96
N GLY A 190 8.17 3.67 -6.87
CA GLY A 190 7.48 4.87 -7.30
C GLY A 190 7.29 5.90 -6.20
N ARG A 191 8.38 6.32 -5.54
CA ARG A 191 8.36 7.34 -4.47
C ARG A 191 7.56 8.60 -4.84
N GLN A 192 7.65 9.04 -6.10
CA GLN A 192 6.97 10.22 -6.60
C GLN A 192 5.62 9.93 -7.28
N GLY A 193 5.30 8.64 -7.44
CA GLY A 193 4.10 8.13 -8.10
C GLY A 193 3.23 7.32 -7.11
N PRO A 194 3.00 6.00 -7.32
CA PRO A 194 2.06 5.22 -6.51
C PRO A 194 2.50 4.94 -5.07
N GLY A 195 3.78 5.16 -4.74
CA GLY A 195 4.38 4.94 -3.42
C GLY A 195 3.99 3.63 -2.76
N TYR A 196 4.45 2.51 -3.32
CA TYR A 196 4.19 1.17 -2.82
C TYR A 196 5.44 0.61 -2.15
N VAL A 197 5.34 0.28 -0.88
CA VAL A 197 6.41 -0.35 -0.11
C VAL A 197 6.04 -1.80 0.17
N GLN A 198 7.01 -2.69 -0.04
CA GLN A 198 6.93 -4.06 0.44
C GLN A 198 8.19 -4.38 1.25
N ILE A 199 7.98 -4.95 2.43
CA ILE A 199 9.01 -5.45 3.33
C ILE A 199 8.81 -6.95 3.45
N ARG A 200 9.88 -7.71 3.26
CA ARG A 200 9.94 -9.17 3.40
C ARG A 200 11.13 -9.55 4.25
N ASP A 201 10.93 -10.40 5.24
CA ASP A 201 12.01 -10.92 6.09
C ASP A 201 12.71 -12.15 5.49
N LYS A 202 11.97 -12.97 4.71
CA LYS A 202 12.44 -14.25 4.15
C LYS A 202 11.98 -14.46 2.70
N GLY A 203 11.90 -13.40 1.90
CA GLY A 203 11.46 -13.49 0.51
C GLY A 203 10.08 -14.16 0.35
N TRP A 204 10.02 -15.28 -0.38
CA TRP A 204 8.77 -16.05 -0.58
C TRP A 204 8.70 -17.34 0.24
N ALA A 205 9.51 -17.46 1.30
CA ALA A 205 9.41 -18.59 2.23
C ALA A 205 7.99 -18.71 2.80
N PRO A 206 7.46 -19.92 3.00
CA PRO A 206 6.08 -20.14 3.46
C PRO A 206 5.81 -19.58 4.87
N ASP A 207 6.86 -19.45 5.69
CA ASP A 207 6.84 -18.85 7.03
C ASP A 207 7.37 -17.40 7.05
N GLY A 208 7.52 -16.77 5.87
CA GLY A 208 7.96 -15.38 5.74
C GLY A 208 6.86 -14.38 6.07
N THR A 209 7.27 -13.29 6.71
CA THR A 209 6.48 -12.07 6.89
C THR A 209 6.57 -11.19 5.64
N VAL A 210 5.42 -10.75 5.16
CA VAL A 210 5.29 -9.70 4.14
C VAL A 210 4.46 -8.56 4.74
N ILE A 211 5.05 -7.37 4.80
CA ILE A 211 4.35 -6.14 5.19
C ILE A 211 4.31 -5.23 3.98
N GLU A 212 3.13 -4.70 3.70
CA GLU A 212 2.90 -3.82 2.56
C GLU A 212 2.38 -2.48 3.07
N PHE A 213 2.80 -1.39 2.44
CA PHE A 213 2.32 -0.04 2.72
C PHE A 213 2.13 0.73 1.41
N ARG A 214 1.10 1.57 1.35
CA ARG A 214 0.84 2.39 0.16
C ARG A 214 0.44 3.82 0.52
N THR A 215 1.10 4.78 -0.11
CA THR A 215 0.77 6.21 -0.09
C THR A 215 1.38 6.87 -1.32
N GLY A 216 0.55 7.47 -2.15
CA GLY A 216 1.01 8.01 -3.43
C GLY A 216 -0.11 8.61 -4.26
N ASP A 217 0.19 8.85 -5.52
CA ASP A 217 -0.73 9.41 -6.49
C ASP A 217 -1.86 8.47 -6.87
N PHE A 218 -3.02 9.08 -7.14
CA PHE A 218 -4.14 8.39 -7.77
C PHE A 218 -4.10 8.52 -9.28
N VAL A 219 -3.87 7.41 -9.97
CA VAL A 219 -3.60 7.42 -11.41
C VAL A 219 -4.79 6.92 -12.24
N TRP A 220 -5.64 6.01 -11.74
CA TRP A 220 -6.58 5.27 -12.61
C TRP A 220 -7.80 4.64 -11.93
N THR A 221 -8.85 4.30 -12.67
CA THR A 221 -10.13 3.78 -12.13
C THR A 221 -9.99 2.46 -11.40
N HIS A 222 -9.04 1.61 -11.84
CA HIS A 222 -8.71 0.35 -11.18
C HIS A 222 -7.56 0.51 -10.17
N SER A 223 -7.11 1.73 -9.87
CA SER A 223 -6.38 1.99 -8.62
C SER A 223 -7.40 2.17 -7.49
N HIS A 224 -6.99 1.91 -6.25
CA HIS A 224 -7.82 2.18 -5.08
C HIS A 224 -7.48 3.56 -4.50
N VAL A 225 -8.41 4.50 -4.67
CA VAL A 225 -8.35 5.86 -4.08
C VAL A 225 -8.30 5.85 -2.55
N ASN A 226 -8.68 4.73 -1.94
CA ASN A 226 -8.79 4.53 -0.50
C ASN A 226 -7.53 3.89 0.12
N HIS A 227 -6.46 3.70 -0.66
CA HIS A 227 -5.23 3.03 -0.21
C HIS A 227 -4.17 3.98 0.35
N ASN A 228 -4.37 5.30 0.39
CA ASN A 228 -3.36 6.18 0.97
C ASN A 228 -3.22 5.96 2.49
N ASN A 229 -1.97 5.88 2.94
CA ASN A 229 -1.57 5.46 4.29
C ASN A 229 -2.16 4.11 4.71
N ALA A 230 -2.38 3.18 3.78
CA ALA A 230 -2.87 1.84 4.08
C ALA A 230 -1.74 0.83 4.27
N PHE A 231 -1.99 -0.22 5.04
CA PHE A 231 -1.05 -1.33 5.21
C PHE A 231 -1.71 -2.71 5.16
N TRP A 232 -0.93 -3.74 4.85
CA TRP A 232 -1.32 -5.15 4.88
C TRP A 232 -0.23 -6.00 5.50
N ILE A 233 -0.61 -7.13 6.08
CA ILE A 233 0.32 -8.04 6.74
C ILE A 233 -0.03 -9.47 6.37
N PHE A 234 0.96 -10.19 5.85
CA PHE A 234 0.95 -11.62 5.66
C PHE A 234 2.04 -12.26 6.52
N ASN A 235 1.73 -13.31 7.26
CA ASN A 235 2.67 -14.24 7.88
C ASN A 235 1.90 -15.53 8.09
N LYS A 236 2.34 -16.63 7.46
CA LYS A 236 1.63 -17.93 7.48
C LYS A 236 0.12 -17.77 7.22
N GLY A 237 -0.23 -16.92 6.25
CA GLY A 237 -1.61 -16.49 5.99
C GLY A 237 -1.78 -14.97 6.08
N ARG A 238 -2.94 -14.47 5.63
CA ARG A 238 -3.26 -13.04 5.66
C ARG A 238 -3.76 -12.62 7.05
N LEU A 239 -3.10 -11.65 7.67
CA LEU A 239 -3.41 -11.20 9.02
C LEU A 239 -4.12 -9.84 9.04
N ALA A 240 -3.56 -8.85 8.34
CA ALA A 240 -4.22 -7.57 8.10
C ALA A 240 -4.59 -7.48 6.62
N VAL A 241 -5.89 -7.54 6.33
CA VAL A 241 -6.45 -7.69 4.97
C VAL A 241 -7.09 -6.41 4.46
N GLN A 242 -7.50 -6.39 3.19
CA GLN A 242 -8.52 -5.48 2.68
C GLN A 242 -9.92 -6.06 2.93
N GLY A 243 -10.86 -5.21 3.32
CA GLY A 243 -12.29 -5.49 3.31
C GLY A 243 -12.91 -5.37 1.91
N GLY A 244 -13.97 -6.13 1.68
CA GLY A 244 -14.58 -6.27 0.36
C GLY A 244 -13.69 -7.03 -0.63
N SER A 245 -14.25 -7.32 -1.81
CA SER A 245 -13.53 -7.94 -2.92
C SER A 245 -14.18 -7.54 -4.22
N TYR A 246 -13.41 -7.53 -5.31
CA TYR A 246 -13.96 -7.27 -6.63
C TYR A 246 -14.98 -8.34 -7.08
N GLY A 247 -14.88 -9.56 -6.53
CA GLY A 247 -15.84 -10.63 -6.80
C GLY A 247 -17.20 -10.45 -6.13
N LEU A 248 -17.38 -9.44 -5.26
CA LEU A 248 -18.66 -9.17 -4.59
C LEU A 248 -19.68 -8.47 -5.51
N ASP A 249 -20.91 -8.34 -5.02
CA ASP A 249 -22.06 -7.91 -5.80
C ASP A 249 -21.88 -6.54 -6.46
N GLN A 250 -22.06 -6.54 -7.79
CA GLN A 250 -22.03 -5.37 -8.66
C GLN A 250 -20.79 -4.46 -8.50
N CYS A 251 -19.65 -4.96 -8.03
CA CYS A 251 -18.49 -4.11 -7.68
C CYS A 251 -18.05 -3.10 -8.75
N PHE A 252 -18.19 -3.40 -10.05
CA PHE A 252 -17.88 -2.43 -11.11
C PHE A 252 -19.05 -1.48 -11.45
N HIS A 253 -20.29 -1.91 -11.20
CA HIS A 253 -21.52 -1.23 -11.65
C HIS A 253 -22.28 -0.53 -10.53
N GLY A 254 -21.86 -0.65 -9.26
CA GLY A 254 -22.57 -0.14 -8.10
C GLY A 254 -22.35 -1.00 -6.86
N GLY A 255 -23.38 -1.08 -5.99
CA GLY A 255 -23.41 -2.01 -4.85
C GLY A 255 -22.19 -1.93 -3.92
N THR A 256 -21.56 -3.09 -3.68
CA THR A 256 -20.40 -3.22 -2.78
C THR A 256 -19.22 -2.36 -3.22
N GLY A 257 -19.01 -2.24 -4.53
CA GLY A 257 -17.93 -1.47 -5.12
C GLY A 257 -17.94 -0.02 -4.65
N SER A 258 -19.09 0.63 -4.85
CA SER A 258 -19.27 2.05 -4.55
C SER A 258 -19.36 2.34 -3.06
N HIS A 259 -20.00 1.45 -2.28
CA HIS A 259 -20.29 1.74 -0.88
C HIS A 259 -19.24 1.23 0.11
N TYR A 260 -18.41 0.25 -0.27
CA TYR A 260 -17.45 -0.37 0.65
C TYR A 260 -16.08 -0.64 0.04
N PHE A 261 -15.97 -1.51 -0.96
CA PHE A 261 -14.68 -2.03 -1.47
C PHE A 261 -13.71 -0.94 -1.95
N THR A 262 -14.23 0.13 -2.56
CA THR A 262 -13.41 1.28 -3.01
C THR A 262 -13.37 2.44 -2.01
N GLN A 263 -14.00 2.29 -0.85
CA GLN A 263 -14.09 3.30 0.21
C GLN A 263 -13.09 3.01 1.32
N SER A 264 -12.61 4.04 2.03
CA SER A 264 -11.63 3.87 3.11
C SER A 264 -12.12 3.00 4.26
N THR A 265 -13.43 2.84 4.44
CA THR A 265 -14.02 1.94 5.45
C THR A 265 -13.66 0.47 5.24
N SER A 266 -13.14 0.10 4.07
CA SER A 266 -12.69 -1.24 3.76
C SER A 266 -11.16 -1.42 3.80
N THR A 267 -10.40 -0.42 4.23
CA THR A 267 -8.94 -0.44 4.16
C THR A 267 -8.33 -0.08 5.51
N ASN A 268 -7.16 -0.65 5.83
CA ASN A 268 -6.41 -0.40 7.07
C ASN A 268 -5.80 1.02 7.10
N THR A 269 -6.64 2.05 7.19
CA THR A 269 -6.29 3.48 7.15
C THR A 269 -7.07 4.25 8.24
N MET A 270 -7.29 5.55 8.06
CA MET A 270 -7.99 6.43 9.01
C MET A 270 -9.34 6.91 8.45
N LEU A 271 -10.37 6.96 9.29
CA LEU A 271 -11.64 7.65 9.00
C LEU A 271 -11.78 8.89 9.88
N ILE A 272 -12.36 9.96 9.31
CA ILE A 272 -12.76 11.19 9.99
C ILE A 272 -14.19 11.49 9.59
N PHE A 273 -15.13 11.33 10.53
CA PHE A 273 -16.57 11.38 10.28
C PHE A 273 -17.09 12.83 10.30
N GLN A 274 -17.03 13.50 9.14
CA GLN A 274 -17.63 14.80 8.93
C GLN A 274 -19.12 14.65 8.55
N PRO A 275 -20.06 15.30 9.27
CA PRO A 275 -21.48 15.25 8.94
C PRO A 275 -21.78 15.80 7.52
N GLY A 276 -22.63 15.09 6.77
CA GLY A 276 -23.07 15.50 5.44
C GLY A 276 -22.04 15.34 4.32
N GLU A 277 -20.86 14.77 4.60
CA GLU A 277 -19.83 14.48 3.62
C GLU A 277 -20.34 13.47 2.57
N PHE A 278 -20.10 13.76 1.29
CA PHE A 278 -20.52 12.91 0.18
C PHE A 278 -19.35 12.58 -0.76
N THR A 279 -19.52 11.57 -1.59
CA THR A 279 -18.56 11.21 -2.62
C THR A 279 -19.23 10.61 -3.85
N HIS A 280 -18.45 10.37 -4.91
CA HIS A 280 -18.97 9.79 -6.14
C HIS A 280 -19.52 8.37 -5.90
N ALA A 281 -20.64 8.05 -6.53
CA ALA A 281 -21.19 6.72 -6.58
C ALA A 281 -20.72 6.04 -7.88
N GLY A 282 -19.82 5.06 -7.79
CA GLY A 282 -19.36 4.32 -8.97
C GLY A 282 -20.51 3.58 -9.66
N GLY A 283 -20.63 3.73 -10.98
CA GLY A 283 -21.60 3.00 -11.80
C GLY A 283 -23.07 3.41 -11.62
N SER A 284 -23.92 2.98 -12.55
CA SER A 284 -25.34 3.37 -12.62
C SER A 284 -26.26 2.65 -11.61
N ARG A 285 -25.74 1.67 -10.85
CA ARG A 285 -26.52 0.81 -9.94
C ARG A 285 -26.09 0.93 -8.47
N ALA A 286 -25.41 2.02 -8.08
CA ALA A 286 -24.92 2.16 -6.71
C ALA A 286 -26.04 2.05 -5.64
N GLY A 287 -27.27 2.50 -5.92
CA GLY A 287 -28.35 2.56 -4.93
C GLY A 287 -28.03 3.51 -3.77
N ASP A 288 -29.01 3.78 -2.90
CA ASP A 288 -28.87 4.61 -1.68
C ASP A 288 -28.19 5.98 -1.95
N LEU A 289 -28.59 6.64 -3.04
CA LEU A 289 -28.00 7.90 -3.48
C LEU A 289 -28.51 9.09 -2.65
N VAL A 290 -27.61 10.02 -2.32
CA VAL A 290 -27.94 11.33 -1.71
C VAL A 290 -28.05 12.46 -2.72
N GLY A 291 -27.96 12.11 -4.01
CA GLY A 291 -28.15 12.95 -5.19
C GLY A 291 -27.58 12.27 -6.45
N PRO A 292 -27.63 12.91 -7.63
CA PRO A 292 -27.19 12.29 -8.88
C PRO A 292 -25.73 11.82 -8.81
N ASN A 293 -25.50 10.50 -8.88
CA ASN A 293 -24.18 9.86 -8.76
C ASN A 293 -23.44 10.18 -7.44
N MET A 294 -24.15 10.45 -6.34
CA MET A 294 -23.57 10.75 -5.02
C MET A 294 -24.04 9.76 -3.95
N ILE A 295 -23.10 9.34 -3.10
CA ILE A 295 -23.36 8.56 -1.88
C ILE A 295 -22.77 9.26 -0.67
N THR A 296 -23.24 8.92 0.54
CA THR A 296 -22.62 9.38 1.79
C THR A 296 -21.20 8.83 1.90
N ASN A 297 -20.23 9.70 2.17
CA ASN A 297 -18.86 9.26 2.49
C ASN A 297 -18.81 8.83 3.96
N ALA A 298 -18.36 7.61 4.23
CA ALA A 298 -18.23 7.08 5.59
C ALA A 298 -16.93 7.55 6.27
N GLY A 299 -16.64 8.85 6.16
CA GLY A 299 -15.48 9.50 6.77
C GLY A 299 -14.13 9.24 6.09
N GLY A 300 -14.12 8.63 4.91
CA GLY A 300 -12.93 8.20 4.20
C GLY A 300 -12.25 9.27 3.34
N GLN A 301 -11.35 8.82 2.49
CA GLN A 301 -10.67 9.61 1.46
C GLN A 301 -11.67 10.06 0.38
N ARG A 302 -11.28 11.04 -0.43
CA ARG A 302 -12.08 11.53 -1.56
C ARG A 302 -12.13 10.45 -2.65
N MET A 303 -13.33 9.97 -3.00
CA MET A 303 -13.47 9.10 -4.17
C MET A 303 -13.33 9.92 -5.45
N ARG A 304 -12.59 9.36 -6.41
CA ARG A 304 -12.26 9.97 -7.69
C ARG A 304 -12.56 9.02 -8.83
N TRP A 305 -13.68 9.24 -9.51
CA TRP A 305 -14.03 8.42 -10.66
C TRP A 305 -13.21 8.80 -11.89
N TYR A 306 -13.09 10.09 -12.17
CA TYR A 306 -12.20 10.59 -13.21
C TYR A 306 -10.75 10.62 -12.71
N CYS A 307 -9.86 10.06 -13.52
CA CYS A 307 -8.47 9.84 -13.19
C CYS A 307 -7.56 10.08 -14.39
N GLY A 308 -6.29 9.72 -14.25
CA GLY A 308 -5.26 9.88 -15.25
C GLY A 308 -5.65 9.37 -16.63
N GLN A 309 -6.54 8.38 -16.75
CA GLN A 309 -7.11 7.86 -18.02
C GLN A 309 -7.59 8.89 -19.03
N THR A 310 -7.89 10.10 -18.57
CA THR A 310 -8.34 11.19 -19.41
C THR A 310 -7.21 12.03 -20.01
N CYS A 311 -5.97 11.87 -19.57
CA CYS A 311 -4.82 12.61 -20.11
C CYS A 311 -4.09 11.79 -21.19
N PHE A 312 -3.77 12.46 -22.29
CA PHE A 312 -3.13 11.83 -23.44
C PHE A 312 -1.62 11.74 -23.23
N THR A 313 -0.98 12.76 -22.66
CA THR A 313 0.46 12.78 -22.40
C THR A 313 0.79 12.66 -20.92
N PHE A 314 2.02 12.23 -20.61
CA PHE A 314 2.50 12.22 -19.24
C PHE A 314 2.68 13.64 -18.67
N ASP A 315 2.99 14.63 -19.53
CA ASP A 315 3.04 16.03 -19.08
C ASP A 315 1.65 16.56 -18.71
N GLU A 316 0.59 16.13 -19.42
CA GLU A 316 -0.79 16.49 -19.05
C GLU A 316 -1.18 15.88 -17.71
N TYR A 317 -0.72 14.65 -17.41
CA TYR A 317 -0.87 14.05 -16.08
C TYR A 317 -0.20 14.87 -14.99
N LEU A 318 1.09 15.16 -15.15
CA LEU A 318 1.87 15.91 -14.17
C LEU A 318 1.26 17.28 -13.89
N ARG A 319 0.77 17.95 -14.94
CA ARG A 319 0.04 19.22 -14.80
C ARG A 319 -1.25 19.05 -13.99
N ARG A 320 -2.09 18.07 -14.34
CA ARG A 320 -3.38 17.81 -13.67
C ARG A 320 -3.26 17.17 -12.29
N LYS A 321 -2.07 16.66 -11.93
CA LYS A 321 -1.75 16.24 -10.57
C LYS A 321 -1.83 17.41 -9.60
N VAL A 322 -1.24 18.55 -9.97
CA VAL A 322 -1.01 19.68 -9.05
C VAL A 322 -1.99 20.85 -9.22
N GLU A 323 -2.55 21.04 -10.41
CA GLU A 323 -3.49 22.14 -10.72
C GLU A 323 -4.94 21.77 -10.43
N GLU A 324 -5.66 22.64 -9.70
CA GLU A 324 -7.13 22.57 -9.63
C GLU A 324 -7.68 22.78 -11.03
N SER A 325 -8.44 21.79 -11.53
CA SER A 325 -9.03 21.83 -12.85
C SER A 325 -10.50 22.20 -12.75
N ASP A 326 -10.98 23.03 -13.67
CA ASP A 326 -12.41 23.30 -13.86
C ASP A 326 -13.19 22.10 -14.41
N VAL A 327 -12.49 21.05 -14.81
CA VAL A 327 -13.07 19.75 -15.14
C VAL A 327 -13.29 19.01 -13.83
N GLU A 328 -14.40 18.25 -13.72
CA GLU A 328 -14.75 17.33 -12.62
C GLU A 328 -13.66 16.25 -12.31
N ALA A 329 -12.47 16.38 -12.91
CA ALA A 329 -11.40 15.40 -13.08
C ALA A 329 -9.99 15.93 -12.77
N GLY A 330 -9.80 17.14 -12.23
CA GLY A 330 -8.47 17.60 -11.78
C GLY A 330 -8.10 17.04 -10.40
N LEU A 331 -6.81 17.01 -10.06
CA LEU A 331 -6.23 16.82 -8.72
C LEU A 331 -5.66 15.43 -8.38
N PHE A 332 -4.92 14.77 -9.27
CA PHE A 332 -4.35 13.41 -9.05
C PHE A 332 -3.49 13.23 -7.79
N GLU A 333 -3.05 14.32 -7.18
CA GLU A 333 -2.39 14.33 -5.88
C GLU A 333 -3.31 13.77 -4.78
N THR A 334 -2.83 12.73 -4.10
CA THR A 334 -3.49 12.09 -2.96
C THR A 334 -2.56 11.74 -1.80
N GLY A 335 -1.25 11.70 -2.02
CA GLY A 335 -0.30 11.46 -0.96
C GLY A 335 1.12 11.25 -1.46
N ASP A 336 2.06 11.34 -0.53
CA ASP A 336 3.49 11.24 -0.81
C ASP A 336 4.21 10.36 0.22
N ILE A 337 5.26 9.66 -0.21
CA ILE A 337 6.21 9.03 0.70
C ILE A 337 7.19 10.09 1.21
N THR A 338 7.06 10.47 2.48
CA THR A 338 7.90 11.48 3.12
C THR A 338 9.22 10.92 3.62
N ALA A 339 9.27 9.62 3.97
CA ALA A 339 10.50 8.92 4.30
C ALA A 339 10.41 7.42 3.97
N PHE A 340 11.51 6.81 3.55
CA PHE A 340 11.63 5.35 3.46
C PHE A 340 13.08 4.92 3.59
N GLU A 341 13.35 4.05 4.57
CA GLU A 341 14.68 3.54 4.85
C GLU A 341 14.62 2.05 5.19
N ALA A 342 15.55 1.29 4.64
CA ALA A 342 15.81 -0.09 5.04
C ALA A 342 17.24 -0.16 5.58
N ALA A 343 17.41 -0.68 6.79
CA ALA A 343 18.75 -0.84 7.35
C ALA A 343 19.55 -1.86 6.54
N GLU A 344 20.84 -1.59 6.30
CA GLU A 344 21.73 -2.51 5.55
C GLU A 344 21.87 -3.87 6.22
N ASP A 345 21.80 -3.92 7.55
CA ASP A 345 21.81 -5.15 8.35
C ASP A 345 20.42 -5.83 8.45
N HIS A 346 19.43 -5.28 7.75
CA HIS A 346 18.01 -5.67 7.84
C HIS A 346 17.45 -5.62 9.28
N GLY A 347 18.06 -4.85 10.19
CA GLY A 347 17.62 -4.75 11.58
C GLY A 347 16.32 -3.96 11.78
N TYR A 348 16.00 -3.06 10.85
CA TYR A 348 14.70 -2.40 10.76
C TYR A 348 14.34 -1.99 9.33
N SER A 349 13.06 -1.70 9.11
CA SER A 349 12.57 -0.94 7.95
C SER A 349 11.64 0.16 8.43
N TYR A 350 11.79 1.37 7.89
CA TYR A 350 11.02 2.56 8.23
C TYR A 350 10.35 3.11 6.96
N VAL A 351 9.08 3.46 7.07
CA VAL A 351 8.36 4.22 6.04
C VAL A 351 7.49 5.27 6.69
N SER A 352 7.36 6.44 6.05
CA SER A 352 6.41 7.47 6.43
C SER A 352 5.72 8.02 5.19
N GLY A 353 4.40 8.16 5.27
CA GLY A 353 3.56 8.73 4.21
C GLY A 353 2.69 9.87 4.73
N ASP A 354 2.42 10.84 3.86
CA ASP A 354 1.44 11.90 4.06
C ASP A 354 0.25 11.67 3.13
N ALA A 355 -0.93 11.47 3.69
CA ALA A 355 -2.18 11.27 2.97
C ALA A 355 -3.16 12.43 3.18
N THR A 356 -2.71 13.58 3.68
CA THR A 356 -3.55 14.78 3.89
C THR A 356 -4.30 15.13 2.61
N MET A 357 -3.60 15.00 1.48
CA MET A 357 -4.12 15.31 0.16
C MET A 357 -5.22 14.34 -0.27
N ALA A 358 -5.30 13.12 0.25
CA ALA A 358 -6.35 12.16 -0.09
C ALA A 358 -7.73 12.54 0.46
N TYR A 359 -7.82 13.34 1.52
CA TYR A 359 -9.08 13.72 2.16
C TYR A 359 -9.56 15.10 1.70
N ASN A 360 -10.79 15.48 2.08
CA ASN A 360 -11.23 16.86 1.96
C ASN A 360 -10.38 17.74 2.90
N ASN A 361 -9.65 18.70 2.35
CA ASN A 361 -8.73 19.58 3.06
C ASN A 361 -8.79 21.01 2.49
N PRO A 362 -8.17 22.03 3.13
CA PRO A 362 -8.26 23.42 2.70
C PRO A 362 -7.82 23.66 1.25
N ARG A 363 -6.93 22.82 0.73
CA ARG A 363 -6.47 22.88 -0.65
C ARG A 363 -7.39 22.10 -1.58
N PHE A 364 -7.80 20.88 -1.22
CA PHE A 364 -8.60 20.01 -2.07
C PHE A 364 -9.83 19.46 -1.36
N SER A 365 -11.01 19.89 -1.82
CA SER A 365 -12.29 19.29 -1.44
C SER A 365 -13.05 18.79 -2.66
N TYR A 366 -13.62 17.59 -2.55
CA TYR A 366 -14.47 16.98 -3.56
C TYR A 366 -15.70 17.86 -3.82
N TRP A 367 -16.03 18.01 -5.09
CA TRP A 367 -17.20 18.71 -5.58
C TRP A 367 -17.78 17.98 -6.78
N GLN A 368 -19.05 18.20 -7.04
CA GLN A 368 -19.74 17.65 -8.19
C GLN A 368 -20.75 18.65 -8.76
N ARG A 369 -20.92 18.61 -10.09
CA ARG A 369 -21.96 19.39 -10.79
C ARG A 369 -23.25 18.57 -10.87
N GLU A 370 -24.35 19.13 -10.38
CA GLU A 370 -25.66 18.46 -10.31
C GLU A 370 -26.41 18.49 -11.66
N GLY A 371 -26.18 17.46 -12.49
CA GLY A 371 -26.99 17.16 -13.67
C GLY A 371 -27.28 18.38 -14.57
N LYS A 372 -28.52 18.49 -15.06
CA LYS A 372 -28.97 19.59 -15.94
C LYS A 372 -29.00 20.96 -15.26
N SER A 373 -29.05 21.01 -13.93
CA SER A 373 -29.12 22.28 -13.19
C SER A 373 -27.82 23.07 -13.24
N GLY A 374 -26.69 22.38 -13.44
CA GLY A 374 -25.36 22.97 -13.42
C GLY A 374 -24.89 23.47 -12.05
N LYS A 375 -25.66 23.30 -10.96
CA LYS A 375 -25.25 23.70 -9.61
C LYS A 375 -24.06 22.90 -9.14
N ILE A 376 -23.14 23.53 -8.39
CA ILE A 376 -21.98 22.86 -7.82
C ILE A 376 -22.27 22.57 -6.34
N ARG A 377 -22.20 21.30 -5.96
CA ARG A 377 -22.18 20.87 -4.56
C ARG A 377 -20.72 20.58 -4.19
N LYS A 378 -20.21 21.16 -3.11
CA LYS A 378 -18.82 21.01 -2.66
C LYS A 378 -18.78 20.58 -1.19
N ASN A 379 -17.93 19.61 -0.87
CA ASN A 379 -17.66 19.25 0.52
C ASN A 379 -16.86 20.35 1.21
N GLN A 380 -17.06 20.48 2.52
CA GLN A 380 -16.21 21.33 3.34
C GLN A 380 -14.86 20.61 3.60
N PRO A 381 -13.74 21.33 3.72
CA PRO A 381 -12.50 20.78 4.27
C PRO A 381 -12.76 20.07 5.61
N LYS A 382 -12.08 18.94 5.86
CA LYS A 382 -12.23 18.19 7.12
C LYS A 382 -10.94 17.92 7.89
N ILE A 383 -9.81 17.85 7.21
CA ILE A 383 -8.49 17.70 7.86
C ILE A 383 -7.49 18.68 7.25
N ASP A 384 -6.39 18.92 7.96
CA ASP A 384 -5.18 19.58 7.43
C ASP A 384 -3.90 18.76 7.69
N LEU A 385 -4.00 17.59 8.36
CA LEU A 385 -2.89 16.66 8.53
C LEU A 385 -3.40 15.22 8.66
N PHE A 386 -2.83 14.32 7.86
CA PHE A 386 -2.78 12.89 8.15
C PHE A 386 -1.46 12.29 7.66
N THR A 387 -0.57 11.98 8.61
CA THR A 387 0.65 11.20 8.34
C THR A 387 0.61 9.87 9.05
N ARG A 388 1.22 8.85 8.44
CA ARG A 388 1.45 7.53 9.02
C ARG A 388 2.91 7.17 8.89
N SER A 389 3.52 6.79 9.99
CA SER A 389 4.89 6.30 10.07
C SER A 389 4.87 4.87 10.58
N MET A 390 5.64 3.98 9.96
CA MET A 390 5.70 2.56 10.29
C MET A 390 7.15 2.11 10.44
N VAL A 391 7.45 1.40 11.51
CA VAL A 391 8.76 0.78 11.75
C VAL A 391 8.56 -0.72 11.96
N TYR A 392 9.12 -1.55 11.09
CA TYR A 392 9.19 -3.00 11.28
C TYR A 392 10.55 -3.40 11.86
N LEU A 393 10.51 -4.23 12.90
CA LEU A 393 11.65 -4.78 13.61
C LEU A 393 11.64 -6.31 13.44
N PRO A 394 12.26 -6.85 12.39
CA PRO A 394 12.18 -8.28 12.05
C PRO A 394 12.76 -9.19 13.14
N GLY A 395 13.77 -8.74 13.89
CA GLY A 395 14.38 -9.55 14.96
C GLY A 395 13.45 -9.89 16.13
N ILE A 396 12.30 -9.21 16.24
CA ILE A 396 11.29 -9.44 17.29
C ILE A 396 9.86 -9.47 16.74
N ASP A 397 9.70 -9.55 15.41
CA ASP A 397 8.42 -9.58 14.70
C ASP A 397 7.41 -8.50 15.13
N ASN A 398 7.92 -7.28 15.34
CA ASN A 398 7.11 -6.14 15.76
C ASN A 398 7.02 -5.07 14.69
N LEU A 399 5.81 -4.60 14.44
CA LEU A 399 5.51 -3.45 13.61
C LEU A 399 4.93 -2.33 14.50
N VAL A 400 5.60 -1.19 14.54
CA VAL A 400 5.12 0.01 15.23
C VAL A 400 4.45 0.91 14.20
N VAL A 401 3.21 1.32 14.45
CA VAL A 401 2.45 2.25 13.60
C VAL A 401 2.17 3.52 14.39
N PHE A 402 2.61 4.66 13.86
CA PHE A 402 2.42 5.98 14.46
C PHE A 402 1.70 6.91 13.49
N ASP A 403 0.50 7.36 13.87
CA ASP A 403 -0.29 8.29 13.06
C ASP A 403 -0.41 9.66 13.72
N ARG A 404 -0.38 10.71 12.90
CA ARG A 404 -0.73 12.08 13.29
C ARG A 404 -1.94 12.50 12.49
N VAL A 405 -3.02 12.87 13.17
CA VAL A 405 -4.27 13.26 12.51
C VAL A 405 -4.77 14.56 13.09
N ASN A 406 -4.97 15.57 12.24
CA ASN A 406 -5.59 16.83 12.63
C ASN A 406 -6.90 17.06 11.86
N ALA A 407 -8.02 17.01 12.58
CA ALA A 407 -9.33 17.37 12.08
C ALA A 407 -9.62 18.85 12.34
N LEU A 408 -10.35 19.50 11.43
CA LEU A 408 -10.68 20.92 11.55
C LEU A 408 -11.74 21.21 12.62
N ASP A 409 -12.57 20.21 12.94
CA ASP A 409 -13.54 20.22 14.04
C ASP A 409 -13.20 19.10 15.04
N PRO A 410 -13.05 19.42 16.35
CA PRO A 410 -12.71 18.42 17.36
C PRO A 410 -13.82 17.40 17.61
N SER A 411 -15.07 17.69 17.25
CA SER A 411 -16.21 16.80 17.44
C SER A 411 -16.28 15.65 16.42
N TRP A 412 -15.54 15.75 15.31
CA TRP A 412 -15.52 14.69 14.31
C TRP A 412 -14.71 13.51 14.81
N ARG A 413 -15.41 12.39 15.01
CA ARG A 413 -14.79 11.13 15.44
C ARG A 413 -13.71 10.72 14.44
N LYS A 414 -12.56 10.31 14.97
CA LYS A 414 -11.47 9.68 14.21
C LYS A 414 -11.47 8.18 14.49
N ALA A 415 -11.21 7.36 13.48
CA ALA A 415 -11.16 5.91 13.63
C ALA A 415 -10.01 5.29 12.84
N TRP A 416 -9.06 4.69 13.55
CA TRP A 416 -8.02 3.84 12.98
C TRP A 416 -8.58 2.46 12.67
N LEU A 417 -8.30 1.93 11.48
CA LEU A 417 -8.88 0.67 11.01
C LEU A 417 -7.83 -0.45 10.90
N CYS A 418 -8.24 -1.67 11.28
CA CYS A 418 -7.57 -2.90 10.88
C CYS A 418 -8.60 -4.00 10.60
N HIS A 419 -8.47 -4.66 9.45
CA HIS A 419 -9.39 -5.68 8.95
C HIS A 419 -8.77 -7.08 9.07
N PHE A 420 -9.62 -8.06 9.29
CA PHE A 420 -9.26 -9.46 9.50
C PHE A 420 -10.22 -10.36 8.73
N GLN A 421 -9.72 -11.53 8.32
CA GLN A 421 -10.59 -12.57 7.77
C GLN A 421 -11.32 -13.31 8.90
N GLY A 422 -10.61 -13.76 9.92
CA GLY A 422 -11.19 -14.39 11.11
C GLY A 422 -11.66 -13.39 12.15
N LYS A 423 -12.51 -13.82 13.07
CA LYS A 423 -13.00 -12.98 14.17
C LYS A 423 -11.85 -12.55 15.09
N PRO A 424 -11.62 -11.24 15.30
CA PRO A 424 -10.66 -10.77 16.28
C PRO A 424 -11.25 -10.86 17.69
N GLU A 425 -10.46 -11.27 18.67
CA GLU A 425 -10.81 -11.27 20.09
C GLU A 425 -10.15 -10.11 20.84
N ILE A 426 -10.82 -9.63 21.90
CA ILE A 426 -10.36 -8.49 22.71
C ILE A 426 -9.97 -8.98 24.10
N ILE A 427 -8.67 -9.20 24.32
CA ILE A 427 -8.13 -9.69 25.59
C ILE A 427 -8.03 -8.54 26.58
N GLY A 428 -8.64 -8.69 27.75
CA GLY A 428 -8.58 -7.70 28.85
C GLY A 428 -9.31 -6.39 28.58
N GLY A 429 -10.05 -6.28 27.47
CA GLY A 429 -10.88 -5.11 27.17
C GLY A 429 -12.16 -5.08 28.01
N LYS A 430 -12.54 -3.90 28.50
CA LYS A 430 -13.80 -3.72 29.23
C LYS A 430 -14.95 -3.55 28.24
N ALA A 431 -15.90 -4.47 28.19
CA ALA A 431 -17.12 -4.27 27.39
C ALA A 431 -17.84 -2.97 27.77
N LEU A 432 -18.16 -2.14 26.78
CA LEU A 432 -18.84 -0.85 26.95
C LEU A 432 -20.26 -0.90 26.39
N SER A 433 -20.41 -1.42 25.17
CA SER A 433 -21.71 -1.50 24.47
C SER A 433 -21.73 -2.65 23.47
N ALA A 434 -22.93 -3.10 23.10
CA ALA A 434 -23.17 -4.07 22.05
C ALA A 434 -24.39 -3.61 21.24
N GLU A 435 -24.16 -2.90 20.14
CA GLU A 435 -25.22 -2.46 19.22
C GLU A 435 -25.89 -3.68 18.57
N VAL A 436 -25.06 -4.64 18.17
CA VAL A 436 -25.50 -5.97 17.71
C VAL A 436 -24.63 -7.00 18.43
N PRO A 437 -25.14 -7.72 19.45
CA PRO A 437 -24.37 -8.70 20.20
C PRO A 437 -23.64 -9.69 19.29
N GLY A 438 -22.35 -9.88 19.53
CA GLY A 438 -21.50 -10.76 18.74
C GLY A 438 -21.01 -10.20 17.41
N HIS A 439 -21.51 -9.05 16.94
CA HIS A 439 -21.18 -8.48 15.62
C HIS A 439 -20.67 -7.04 15.68
N ILE A 440 -21.33 -6.16 16.44
CA ILE A 440 -20.99 -4.74 16.59
C ILE A 440 -20.90 -4.42 18.08
N GLU A 441 -19.68 -4.38 18.60
CA GLU A 441 -19.39 -4.30 20.03
C GLU A 441 -18.24 -3.33 20.31
N GLU A 442 -18.32 -2.64 21.44
CA GLU A 442 -17.33 -1.64 21.85
C GLU A 442 -16.68 -2.02 23.17
N PHE A 443 -15.36 -1.80 23.24
CA PHE A 443 -14.53 -2.15 24.36
C PHE A 443 -13.64 -0.96 24.75
N GLY A 444 -13.46 -0.75 26.06
CA GLY A 444 -12.49 0.21 26.59
C GLY A 444 -11.15 -0.47 26.80
N GLY A 445 -10.16 -0.12 25.98
CA GLY A 445 -8.84 -0.73 25.99
C GLY A 445 -8.81 -2.21 25.60
N GLY A 446 -7.70 -2.88 25.93
CA GLY A 446 -7.45 -4.29 25.66
C GLY A 446 -6.43 -4.53 24.54
N ILE A 447 -6.11 -5.80 24.33
CA ILE A 447 -5.26 -6.27 23.23
C ILE A 447 -6.15 -6.98 22.23
N VAL A 448 -6.11 -6.57 20.96
CA VAL A 448 -6.78 -7.29 19.90
C VAL A 448 -5.91 -8.45 19.46
N THR A 449 -6.47 -9.65 19.32
CA THR A 449 -5.78 -10.80 18.72
C THR A 449 -6.63 -11.40 17.61
N ALA A 450 -6.01 -11.74 16.49
CA ALA A 450 -6.66 -12.46 15.40
C ALA A 450 -5.73 -13.56 14.88
N THR A 451 -6.21 -14.80 14.85
CA THR A 451 -5.54 -15.89 14.14
C THR A 451 -6.16 -15.96 12.75
N TRP A 452 -5.38 -16.24 11.70
CA TRP A 452 -5.97 -16.48 10.38
C TRP A 452 -7.02 -17.60 10.48
N GLY A 453 -8.16 -17.39 9.82
CA GLY A 453 -9.31 -18.30 9.85
C GLY A 453 -10.43 -17.76 8.97
N ASP A 454 -11.45 -18.60 8.70
CA ASP A 454 -12.66 -18.25 7.94
C ASP A 454 -12.43 -17.75 6.50
N GLY A 455 -11.22 -17.97 5.96
CA GLY A 455 -10.81 -17.55 4.64
C GLY A 455 -10.90 -18.63 3.56
N VAL A 456 -11.23 -18.21 2.35
CA VAL A 456 -11.18 -19.01 1.12
C VAL A 456 -9.72 -19.24 0.69
N LEU A 457 -8.86 -18.24 0.86
CA LEU A 457 -7.43 -18.33 0.54
C LEU A 457 -6.67 -18.89 1.73
N GLN A 458 -6.35 -20.18 1.62
CA GLN A 458 -5.66 -20.94 2.64
C GLN A 458 -4.20 -20.49 2.76
N PRO A 459 -3.62 -20.48 3.97
CA PRO A 459 -2.19 -20.25 4.17
C PRO A 459 -1.38 -21.42 3.60
N PRO A 460 -0.04 -21.28 3.51
CA PRO A 460 0.83 -22.36 3.06
C PRO A 460 0.67 -23.64 3.90
N ASP A 461 0.44 -23.50 5.21
CA ASP A 461 0.10 -24.60 6.13
C ASP A 461 -1.13 -24.22 6.99
N PRO A 462 -2.33 -24.74 6.70
CA PRO A 462 -3.53 -24.50 7.52
C PRO A 462 -3.46 -25.08 8.94
N GLY A 463 -2.53 -25.99 9.24
CA GLY A 463 -2.33 -26.55 10.57
C GLY A 463 -1.52 -25.64 11.50
N ASP A 464 -0.79 -24.68 10.95
CA ASP A 464 0.00 -23.69 11.69
C ASP A 464 -0.19 -22.27 11.11
N PRO A 465 -1.41 -21.69 11.21
CA PRO A 465 -1.68 -20.36 10.70
C PRO A 465 -1.02 -19.24 11.52
N GLY A 466 -0.82 -18.10 10.88
CA GLY A 466 -0.33 -16.89 11.54
C GLY A 466 -1.33 -16.29 12.52
N ARG A 467 -0.81 -15.46 13.43
CA ARG A 467 -1.57 -14.71 14.44
C ARG A 467 -1.02 -13.28 14.55
N LEU A 468 -1.92 -12.32 14.70
CA LEU A 468 -1.59 -10.91 14.91
C LEU A 468 -2.14 -10.45 16.25
N PHE A 469 -1.30 -9.79 17.04
CA PHE A 469 -1.70 -9.04 18.23
C PHE A 469 -1.57 -7.54 17.99
N ILE A 470 -2.52 -6.75 18.48
CA ILE A 470 -2.51 -5.29 18.36
C ILE A 470 -2.76 -4.67 19.73
N GLN A 471 -1.82 -3.85 20.20
CA GLN A 471 -1.97 -3.02 21.38
C GLN A 471 -1.97 -1.55 20.98
N THR A 472 -3.04 -0.83 21.33
CA THR A 472 -3.08 0.63 21.23
C THR A 472 -2.49 1.24 22.49
N LEU A 473 -1.41 2.00 22.34
CA LEU A 473 -0.71 2.69 23.41
C LEU A 473 -1.11 4.16 23.49
N LEU A 474 -1.33 4.80 22.34
CA LEU A 474 -1.89 6.15 22.22
C LEU A 474 -3.06 6.15 21.23
N PRO A 475 -4.13 6.93 21.48
CA PRO A 475 -4.37 7.66 22.72
C PRO A 475 -4.62 6.70 23.90
N ARG A 476 -4.17 7.09 25.11
CA ARG A 476 -4.24 6.22 26.30
C ARG A 476 -5.67 5.80 26.64
N LYS A 477 -6.64 6.70 26.44
CA LYS A 477 -8.08 6.43 26.54
C LYS A 477 -8.66 6.31 25.14
N HIS A 478 -9.03 5.09 24.77
CA HIS A 478 -9.62 4.79 23.48
C HIS A 478 -10.74 3.76 23.60
N VAL A 479 -11.60 3.74 22.59
CA VAL A 479 -12.60 2.70 22.36
C VAL A 479 -12.15 1.85 21.19
N ILE A 480 -12.22 0.53 21.34
CA ILE A 480 -12.07 -0.45 20.26
C ILE A 480 -13.47 -0.92 19.89
N ARG A 481 -13.92 -0.61 18.68
CA ARG A 481 -15.19 -1.08 18.13
C ARG A 481 -14.93 -2.24 17.17
N ARG A 482 -15.38 -3.44 17.50
CA ARG A 482 -15.31 -4.64 16.65
C ARG A 482 -16.58 -4.72 15.80
N ILE A 483 -16.43 -4.91 14.49
CA ILE A 483 -17.52 -4.97 13.50
C ILE A 483 -17.27 -6.16 12.57
N GLY A 484 -18.22 -7.07 12.43
CA GLY A 484 -18.10 -8.14 11.43
C GLY A 484 -18.94 -9.38 11.71
N GLY A 485 -18.58 -10.46 11.03
CA GLY A 485 -19.30 -11.73 11.03
C GLY A 485 -20.47 -11.74 10.07
N ASP A 486 -21.19 -12.86 10.04
CA ASP A 486 -22.25 -13.15 9.07
C ASP A 486 -23.29 -12.03 8.99
N GLY A 487 -23.38 -11.38 7.83
CA GLY A 487 -24.31 -10.27 7.61
C GLY A 487 -23.80 -8.90 8.06
N TYR A 488 -22.52 -8.78 8.44
CA TYR A 488 -21.87 -7.54 8.90
C TYR A 488 -20.45 -7.34 8.36
N GLU A 489 -20.01 -8.17 7.42
CA GLU A 489 -18.65 -8.19 6.85
C GLU A 489 -18.30 -6.86 6.15
N ALA A 490 -19.28 -6.31 5.43
CA ALA A 490 -19.19 -5.04 4.71
C ALA A 490 -20.14 -4.00 5.30
N TRP A 491 -20.22 -3.94 6.65
CA TRP A 491 -21.13 -3.04 7.36
C TRP A 491 -20.69 -1.57 7.27
N VAL A 492 -21.53 -0.74 6.64
CA VAL A 492 -21.34 0.70 6.52
C VAL A 492 -22.69 1.42 6.39
N ASN A 493 -22.84 2.53 7.11
CA ASN A 493 -24.05 3.36 7.10
C ASN A 493 -25.35 2.56 7.34
N GLY A 494 -25.31 1.64 8.31
CA GLY A 494 -26.48 0.86 8.74
C GLY A 494 -26.87 -0.30 7.82
N LYS A 495 -26.03 -0.67 6.85
CA LYS A 495 -26.33 -1.74 5.89
C LYS A 495 -25.09 -2.57 5.60
N ASN A 496 -25.27 -3.89 5.48
CA ASN A 496 -24.24 -4.77 4.95
C ASN A 496 -24.17 -4.66 3.43
N ARG A 497 -22.98 -4.43 2.90
CA ARG A 497 -22.78 -4.16 1.47
C ARG A 497 -22.29 -5.36 0.68
N THR A 498 -22.28 -6.59 1.22
CA THR A 498 -21.82 -7.79 0.49
C THR A 498 -22.71 -8.19 -0.69
N GLY A 499 -23.93 -7.63 -0.77
CA GLY A 499 -24.96 -8.04 -1.72
C GLY A 499 -25.87 -9.13 -1.18
N ASP A 500 -26.87 -9.52 -1.97
CA ASP A 500 -27.92 -10.46 -1.55
C ASP A 500 -27.48 -11.93 -1.63
N ASP A 501 -26.53 -12.27 -2.51
CA ASP A 501 -26.02 -13.65 -2.63
C ASP A 501 -24.96 -13.95 -1.57
N LYS A 502 -25.40 -14.51 -0.44
CA LYS A 502 -24.51 -14.93 0.66
C LYS A 502 -23.46 -15.97 0.24
N LYS A 503 -23.70 -16.76 -0.81
CA LYS A 503 -22.76 -17.81 -1.25
C LYS A 503 -21.51 -17.24 -1.92
N ILE A 504 -21.49 -15.95 -2.23
CA ILE A 504 -20.30 -15.32 -2.82
C ILE A 504 -19.12 -15.33 -1.83
N LEU A 505 -19.40 -15.23 -0.53
CA LEU A 505 -18.38 -15.23 0.53
C LEU A 505 -17.71 -16.61 0.70
N ASP A 506 -18.30 -17.69 0.18
CA ASP A 506 -17.66 -19.01 0.13
C ASP A 506 -16.60 -19.10 -0.98
N LYS A 507 -16.53 -18.09 -1.87
CA LYS A 507 -15.71 -18.08 -3.08
C LYS A 507 -14.64 -17.01 -3.09
N VAL A 508 -14.77 -15.97 -2.28
CA VAL A 508 -13.83 -14.85 -2.21
C VAL A 508 -13.52 -14.47 -0.77
N ASP A 509 -12.26 -14.12 -0.52
CA ASP A 509 -11.92 -13.40 0.70
C ASP A 509 -12.28 -11.93 0.55
N ALA A 510 -12.94 -11.41 1.58
CA ALA A 510 -13.48 -10.05 1.60
C ALA A 510 -13.32 -9.37 2.96
N GLY A 511 -12.49 -9.90 3.86
CA GLY A 511 -12.31 -9.39 5.22
C GLY A 511 -13.63 -9.38 6.00
N ARG A 512 -13.89 -10.43 6.78
CA ARG A 512 -15.18 -10.59 7.47
C ARG A 512 -15.30 -9.77 8.75
N TRP A 513 -14.20 -9.22 9.23
CA TRP A 513 -14.15 -8.43 10.45
C TRP A 513 -13.25 -7.22 10.31
N ARG A 514 -13.53 -6.19 11.11
CA ARG A 514 -12.64 -5.07 11.36
C ARG A 514 -12.72 -4.60 12.79
N ILE A 515 -11.70 -3.87 13.21
CA ILE A 515 -11.75 -3.00 14.37
C ILE A 515 -11.67 -1.54 13.94
N GLU A 516 -12.32 -0.68 14.71
CA GLU A 516 -12.15 0.77 14.68
C GLU A 516 -11.60 1.22 16.04
N VAL A 517 -10.46 1.91 16.08
CA VAL A 517 -9.92 2.49 17.32
C VAL A 517 -10.14 3.99 17.30
N SER A 518 -10.87 4.52 18.28
CA SER A 518 -11.21 5.94 18.40
C SER A 518 -10.75 6.53 19.73
N PRO A 519 -10.24 7.77 19.76
CA PRO A 519 -10.05 8.51 21.01
C PRO A 519 -11.39 8.67 21.73
N VAL A 520 -11.39 8.60 23.06
CA VAL A 520 -12.60 8.88 23.86
C VAL A 520 -12.91 10.37 23.90
N GLU A 521 -11.87 11.21 23.92
CA GLU A 521 -11.98 12.65 24.11
C GLU A 521 -11.96 13.37 22.75
N PRO A 522 -12.96 14.22 22.42
CA PRO A 522 -12.97 15.03 21.21
C PRO A 522 -11.79 16.00 21.16
N ARG A 523 -10.97 15.93 20.10
CA ARG A 523 -9.77 16.76 19.92
C ARG A 523 -9.58 17.08 18.44
N LYS A 524 -8.95 18.21 18.14
CA LYS A 524 -8.54 18.51 16.77
C LYS A 524 -7.42 17.58 16.34
N SER A 525 -6.34 17.59 17.11
CA SER A 525 -5.14 16.79 16.85
C SER A 525 -5.08 15.57 17.76
N ASP A 526 -4.92 14.40 17.17
CA ASP A 526 -4.72 13.12 17.84
C ASP A 526 -3.47 12.44 17.29
N VAL A 527 -2.76 11.75 18.18
CA VAL A 527 -1.70 10.80 17.81
C VAL A 527 -2.16 9.39 18.15
N PHE A 528 -1.93 8.47 17.22
CA PHE A 528 -2.16 7.05 17.44
C PHE A 528 -0.84 6.33 17.45
N LEU A 529 -0.62 5.48 18.45
CA LEU A 529 0.55 4.62 18.55
C LEU A 529 0.08 3.20 18.79
N HIS A 530 0.34 2.34 17.82
CA HIS A 530 -0.02 0.93 17.88
C HIS A 530 1.24 0.07 17.80
N LEU A 531 1.30 -0.98 18.63
CA LEU A 531 2.24 -2.08 18.49
C LEU A 531 1.50 -3.27 17.92
N LEU A 532 1.94 -3.73 16.75
CA LEU A 532 1.47 -4.93 16.07
C LEU A 532 2.53 -6.01 16.22
N HIS A 533 2.24 -7.08 16.94
CA HIS A 533 3.14 -8.23 17.08
C HIS A 533 2.67 -9.38 16.20
N ILE A 534 3.54 -9.80 15.28
CA ILE A 534 3.29 -10.84 14.30
C ILE A 534 3.82 -12.16 14.88
N GLY A 535 2.98 -13.18 14.93
CA GLY A 535 3.34 -14.49 15.46
C GLY A 535 2.54 -15.60 14.80
N ASP A 536 2.47 -16.75 15.46
CA ASP A 536 1.71 -17.90 15.00
C ASP A 536 0.90 -18.53 16.13
N THR A 537 0.36 -19.73 15.89
CA THR A 537 -0.44 -20.46 16.88
C THR A 537 0.29 -20.73 18.20
N ARG A 538 1.62 -20.81 18.18
CA ARG A 538 2.50 -21.04 19.34
C ARG A 538 2.76 -19.76 20.13
N THR A 539 2.55 -18.59 19.52
CA THR A 539 2.63 -17.30 20.20
C THR A 539 1.37 -17.06 21.02
N SER A 540 1.46 -17.23 22.34
CA SER A 540 0.32 -17.06 23.27
C SER A 540 0.12 -15.63 23.76
N ARG A 541 1.16 -14.79 23.68
CA ARG A 541 1.13 -13.39 24.13
C ARG A 541 2.10 -12.54 23.33
N MET A 542 1.77 -11.26 23.17
CA MET A 542 2.67 -10.26 22.61
C MET A 542 3.72 -9.79 23.64
N PRO A 543 4.87 -9.24 23.21
CA PRO A 543 5.85 -8.66 24.12
C PRO A 543 5.28 -7.44 24.86
N ALA A 544 5.78 -7.22 26.07
CA ALA A 544 5.43 -6.01 26.83
C ALA A 544 5.93 -4.76 26.09
N ALA A 545 5.14 -3.69 26.18
CA ALA A 545 5.48 -2.40 25.62
C ALA A 545 5.20 -1.28 26.61
N GLU A 546 6.08 -0.30 26.65
CA GLU A 546 5.96 0.91 27.47
C GLU A 546 6.00 2.15 26.58
N VAL A 547 5.14 3.13 26.82
CA VAL A 547 5.19 4.41 26.09
C VAL A 547 6.38 5.21 26.57
N ILE A 548 7.20 5.68 25.62
CA ILE A 548 8.30 6.62 25.87
C ILE A 548 7.90 7.97 25.29
N GLU A 549 8.10 9.04 26.06
CA GLU A 549 7.90 10.42 25.63
C GLU A 549 9.20 11.20 25.88
N SER A 550 9.52 12.16 25.01
CA SER A 550 10.61 13.09 25.30
C SER A 550 10.23 14.02 26.44
N GLU A 551 11.24 14.55 27.14
CA GLU A 551 11.05 15.46 28.29
C GLU A 551 10.27 16.72 27.91
N ASP A 552 10.45 17.23 26.69
CA ASP A 552 9.72 18.38 26.15
C ASP A 552 8.33 18.01 25.55
N GLY A 553 7.98 16.73 25.58
CA GLY A 553 6.71 16.20 25.09
C GLY A 553 6.50 16.30 23.57
N LYS A 554 7.56 16.63 22.80
CA LYS A 554 7.51 16.73 21.33
C LYS A 554 7.62 15.39 20.62
N MET A 555 8.24 14.38 21.24
CA MET A 555 8.31 13.02 20.71
C MET A 555 7.54 12.04 21.57
N ALA A 556 7.00 11.01 20.92
CA ALA A 556 6.41 9.86 21.58
C ALA A 556 6.68 8.59 20.78
N GLY A 557 6.66 7.47 21.47
CA GLY A 557 6.83 6.16 20.87
C GLY A 557 6.80 5.09 21.95
N LEU A 558 7.57 4.03 21.78
CA LEU A 558 7.53 2.90 22.71
C LEU A 558 8.88 2.24 22.91
N SER A 559 8.99 1.53 24.03
CA SER A 559 10.00 0.52 24.29
C SER A 559 9.38 -0.87 24.20
N THR A 560 9.99 -1.79 23.46
CA THR A 560 9.59 -3.21 23.43
C THR A 560 10.73 -4.08 22.91
N GLY A 561 10.88 -5.30 23.44
CA GLY A 561 11.83 -6.29 22.88
C GLY A 561 13.28 -5.81 22.75
N GLY A 562 13.74 -4.94 23.65
CA GLY A 562 15.09 -4.35 23.58
C GLY A 562 15.25 -3.19 22.61
N TRP A 563 14.14 -2.67 22.05
CA TRP A 563 14.12 -1.49 21.20
C TRP A 563 13.43 -0.32 21.87
N VAL A 564 13.87 0.89 21.59
CA VAL A 564 13.15 2.15 21.79
C VAL A 564 12.94 2.78 20.42
N VAL A 565 11.69 3.06 20.05
CA VAL A 565 11.35 3.74 18.79
C VAL A 565 10.61 5.02 19.12
N LEU A 566 11.07 6.16 18.60
CA LEU A 566 10.48 7.48 18.86
C LEU A 566 10.15 8.24 17.57
N PHE A 567 8.98 8.88 17.57
CA PHE A 567 8.45 9.68 16.47
C PHE A 567 8.15 11.10 16.96
N GLY A 568 8.32 12.12 16.12
CA GLY A 568 7.88 13.48 16.44
C GLY A 568 6.36 13.56 16.45
N LYS A 569 5.70 14.18 17.43
CA LYS A 569 4.23 14.21 17.51
C LYS A 569 3.58 15.16 16.51
N THR A 570 4.34 16.12 16.00
CA THR A 570 3.89 17.15 15.06
C THR A 570 4.67 17.12 13.73
N GLY A 571 5.36 16.02 13.43
CA GLY A 571 6.27 15.89 12.30
C GLY A 571 7.75 16.05 12.72
N PRO A 572 8.64 16.44 11.79
CA PRO A 572 10.06 16.63 12.07
C PRO A 572 10.33 17.54 13.27
N VAL A 573 11.22 17.09 14.16
CA VAL A 573 11.60 17.81 15.38
C VAL A 573 12.89 18.59 15.14
N SER A 574 12.83 19.88 15.45
CA SER A 574 13.99 20.76 15.54
C SER A 574 14.38 20.98 17.01
N GLY A 575 15.69 21.10 17.25
CA GLY A 575 16.24 21.31 18.59
C GLY A 575 16.58 20.01 19.32
N GLU A 576 16.80 20.15 20.62
CA GLU A 576 17.22 19.06 21.50
C GLU A 576 16.08 18.09 21.80
N VAL A 577 16.40 16.79 21.79
CA VAL A 577 15.52 15.71 22.22
C VAL A 577 16.16 15.03 23.42
N ALA A 578 15.45 14.98 24.54
CA ALA A 578 15.86 14.23 25.72
C ALA A 578 14.79 13.21 26.12
N TYR A 579 15.19 12.00 26.47
CA TYR A 579 14.27 10.95 26.95
C TYR A 579 15.01 9.91 27.80
N ARG A 580 14.27 9.03 28.46
CA ARG A 580 14.85 7.93 29.23
C ARG A 580 14.71 6.61 28.48
N ALA A 581 15.85 6.00 28.12
CA ALA A 581 15.86 4.64 27.58
C ALA A 581 15.72 3.64 28.73
N PRO A 582 14.72 2.74 28.72
CA PRO A 582 14.56 1.73 29.76
C PRO A 582 15.43 0.49 29.49
N GLY A 583 15.56 -0.38 30.51
CA GLY A 583 16.20 -1.70 30.37
C GLY A 583 17.71 -1.70 30.50
N ALA A 584 18.31 -2.90 30.52
CA ALA A 584 19.75 -3.09 30.70
C ALA A 584 20.57 -2.77 29.44
N ARG A 585 19.96 -2.86 28.25
CA ARG A 585 20.49 -2.44 26.96
C ARG A 585 19.32 -2.21 26.01
N ALA A 586 19.36 -1.17 25.20
CA ALA A 586 18.34 -0.91 24.20
C ALA A 586 18.94 -0.40 22.88
N GLU A 587 18.41 -0.88 21.75
CA GLU A 587 18.60 -0.26 20.44
C GLU A 587 17.59 0.87 20.27
N ASN A 588 18.07 2.09 20.05
CA ASN A 588 17.24 3.27 19.89
C ASN A 588 17.14 3.60 18.41
N LEU A 589 15.92 3.78 17.92
CA LEU A 589 15.61 4.32 16.60
C LEU A 589 14.77 5.57 16.76
N VAL A 590 15.41 6.73 16.57
CA VAL A 590 14.74 8.03 16.62
C VAL A 590 14.52 8.49 15.18
N VAL A 591 13.26 8.73 14.81
CA VAL A 591 12.89 9.20 13.47
C VAL A 591 12.34 10.62 13.54
N ASP A 592 11.99 11.20 12.39
CA ASP A 592 11.56 12.60 12.26
C ASP A 592 12.62 13.61 12.74
N LEU A 593 13.90 13.26 12.61
CA LEU A 593 15.00 14.21 12.78
C LEU A 593 15.21 14.99 11.47
N GLN A 594 15.96 16.08 11.54
CA GLN A 594 16.35 16.81 10.35
C GLN A 594 17.25 15.92 9.48
N LYS A 595 16.80 15.64 8.26
CA LYS A 595 17.48 14.77 7.29
C LYS A 595 18.92 15.22 7.06
N GLY A 596 19.88 14.30 7.20
CA GLY A 596 21.31 14.56 7.01
C GLY A 596 21.99 15.46 8.05
N ALA A 597 21.28 15.91 9.09
CA ALA A 597 21.85 16.76 10.12
C ALA A 597 22.72 15.98 11.11
N ALA A 598 23.75 16.63 11.65
CA ALA A 598 24.60 16.05 12.68
C ALA A 598 24.09 16.39 14.08
N TYR A 599 24.24 15.46 15.00
CA TYR A 599 23.76 15.54 16.38
C TYR A 599 24.84 15.07 17.35
N ASN A 600 24.94 15.73 18.51
CA ASN A 600 25.65 15.20 19.67
C ASN A 600 24.69 14.28 20.43
N VAL A 601 25.05 13.00 20.56
CA VAL A 601 24.25 11.98 21.26
C VAL A 601 24.93 11.64 22.58
N THR A 602 24.27 11.94 23.71
CA THR A 602 24.67 11.53 25.06
C THR A 602 23.88 10.29 25.49
N GLY A 603 24.44 9.50 26.42
CA GLY A 603 23.83 8.25 26.89
C GLY A 603 24.02 7.04 25.97
N ALA A 604 24.58 7.22 24.77
CA ALA A 604 24.92 6.12 23.87
C ALA A 604 25.95 5.16 24.49
N GLU A 605 25.84 3.88 24.13
CA GLU A 605 26.81 2.85 24.47
C GLU A 605 28.20 3.24 23.95
N GLY A 606 29.21 3.23 24.84
CA GLY A 606 30.56 3.73 24.54
C GLY A 606 30.78 5.23 24.81
N GLY A 607 29.77 5.96 25.30
CA GLY A 607 29.86 7.35 25.70
C GLY A 607 29.30 8.34 24.67
N ALA A 608 29.35 9.63 25.01
CA ALA A 608 28.82 10.68 24.15
C ALA A 608 29.58 10.74 22.81
N ARG A 609 28.85 10.86 21.70
CA ARG A 609 29.44 10.87 20.36
C ARG A 609 28.62 11.68 19.38
N LYS A 610 29.29 12.20 18.35
CA LYS A 610 28.64 12.85 17.22
C LYS A 610 28.13 11.79 16.24
N MET A 611 26.89 11.92 15.80
CA MET A 611 26.26 11.03 14.82
C MET A 611 25.47 11.85 13.81
N THR A 612 25.29 11.33 12.60
CA THR A 612 24.54 12.02 11.54
C THR A 612 23.24 11.26 11.29
N ALA A 613 22.11 11.97 11.30
CA ALA A 613 20.84 11.39 10.89
C ALA A 613 20.89 11.01 9.41
N SER A 614 20.22 9.94 9.02
CA SER A 614 20.18 9.46 7.64
C SER A 614 19.57 10.50 6.69
N ALA A 615 19.64 10.23 5.38
CA ALA A 615 18.93 11.01 4.37
C ALA A 615 17.40 11.00 4.56
N GLU A 616 16.88 10.09 5.39
CA GLU A 616 15.47 9.93 5.69
C GLU A 616 15.10 10.44 7.10
N GLY A 617 16.07 10.99 7.84
CA GLY A 617 15.85 11.61 9.14
C GLY A 617 15.76 10.59 10.27
N THR A 618 16.41 9.44 10.13
CA THR A 618 16.52 8.42 11.18
C THR A 618 17.88 8.48 11.87
N LEU A 619 17.94 8.07 13.13
CA LEU A 619 19.17 7.92 13.88
C LEU A 619 19.09 6.67 14.76
N ARG A 620 19.97 5.71 14.51
CA ARG A 620 20.05 4.44 15.26
C ARG A 620 21.29 4.37 16.15
N PHE A 621 21.14 3.97 17.40
CA PHE A 621 22.25 3.72 18.34
C PHE A 621 21.84 2.85 19.54
N ALA A 622 22.80 2.14 20.12
CA ALA A 622 22.60 1.40 21.36
C ALA A 622 22.80 2.26 22.61
N THR A 623 22.15 1.91 23.72
CA THR A 623 22.37 2.45 25.06
C THR A 623 22.64 1.32 26.06
N GLY A 624 23.52 1.55 27.04
CA GLY A 624 23.85 0.59 28.09
C GLY A 624 23.21 0.98 29.44
N GLY A 625 22.23 0.20 29.89
CA GLY A 625 21.49 0.41 31.12
C GLY A 625 20.34 1.43 31.00
N PRO A 626 19.53 1.59 32.06
CA PRO A 626 18.54 2.65 32.12
C PRO A 626 19.26 3.99 32.17
N VAL A 627 19.18 4.76 31.09
CA VAL A 627 20.01 5.96 30.91
C VAL A 627 19.20 7.10 30.32
N SER A 628 19.54 8.33 30.72
CA SER A 628 19.04 9.53 30.05
C SER A 628 19.81 9.72 28.75
N VAL A 629 19.06 9.82 27.66
CA VAL A 629 19.57 10.07 26.32
C VAL A 629 19.29 11.53 25.98
N GLY A 630 20.31 12.21 25.45
CA GLY A 630 20.18 13.55 24.88
C GLY A 630 20.68 13.56 23.44
N ILE A 631 19.92 14.18 22.54
CA ILE A 631 20.23 14.32 21.11
C ILE A 631 20.12 15.81 20.79
N SER A 632 21.26 16.49 20.66
CA SER A 632 21.31 17.95 20.44
C SER A 632 21.88 18.24 19.05
N PRO A 633 21.22 19.07 18.22
CA PRO A 633 21.75 19.45 16.91
C PRO A 633 23.14 20.07 17.02
N VAL A 634 24.02 19.73 16.08
CA VAL A 634 25.29 20.43 15.89
C VAL A 634 25.04 21.65 15.00
N PRO A 635 25.46 22.87 15.42
CA PRO A 635 25.28 24.10 14.65
C PRO A 635 25.85 24.06 13.23
#